data_AF-A0A8T3SY43-F1
#
_entry.id   AF-A0A8T3SY43-F1
#
_cell.length_a   1.000
_cell.length_b   1.000
_cell.length_c   1.000
_cell.angle_alpha   90.00
_cell.angle_beta   90.00
_cell.angle_gamma   90.00
#
_symmetry.space_group_name_H-M   'P 1'
#
loop_
_entity.id
_entity.type
_entity.pdbx_description
1 polymer ?
#
loop_
_entity_poly.entity_id
_entity_poly.type
_entity_poly.pdbx_seq_one_letter_code
_entity_poly.pdbx_strand_id
1 'polypeptide(L)'
;MGIYTLLVTFVVVLFAALIWREQARHRETVRRQRRAMWDRCLTMFEQPSIAQDDIDFPVLKGLYDGRRVTLEPIADHVGYRKLPQLWLRATVFARLPVQGTFDYLARPENIEFYSSVWSLPVNVTVPPSWPQHAILRTDTAERMPPLNVV
;
A
#
# COMPACT_ATOMS: atom_id res chain seq x y z
N MET A 1 -32.23 -28.85 40.73
CA MET A 1 -31.55 -28.58 39.44
C MET A 1 -31.55 -27.09 39.05
N GLY A 2 -32.60 -26.30 39.31
CA GLY A 2 -32.69 -24.92 38.80
C GLY A 2 -31.61 -23.92 39.26
N ILE A 3 -31.17 -23.97 40.53
CA ILE A 3 -30.21 -22.97 41.08
C ILE A 3 -28.82 -23.11 40.45
N TYR A 4 -28.32 -24.34 40.29
CA TYR A 4 -27.00 -24.58 39.67
C TYR A 4 -26.99 -24.16 38.20
N THR A 5 -28.08 -24.41 37.46
CA THR A 5 -28.20 -23.95 36.07
C THR A 5 -28.20 -22.43 36.00
N LEU A 6 -28.95 -21.74 36.86
CA LEU A 6 -28.97 -20.27 36.91
C LEU A 6 -27.59 -19.68 37.25
N LEU A 7 -26.88 -20.29 38.21
CA LEU A 7 -25.54 -19.87 38.58
C LEU A 7 -24.53 -20.06 37.44
N VAL A 8 -24.57 -21.20 36.75
CA VAL A 8 -23.70 -21.45 35.60
C VAL A 8 -24.00 -20.48 34.47
N THR A 9 -25.28 -20.24 34.13
CA THR A 9 -25.66 -19.27 33.11
C THR A 9 -25.19 -17.86 33.47
N PHE A 10 -25.37 -17.43 34.72
CA PHE A 10 -24.90 -16.13 35.18
C PHE A 10 -23.38 -15.97 35.02
N VAL A 11 -22.63 -16.98 35.44
CA VAL A 11 -21.16 -16.98 35.31
C VAL A 11 -20.74 -16.91 33.84
N VAL A 12 -21.34 -17.71 32.96
CA VAL A 12 -21.04 -17.69 31.51
C VAL A 12 -21.34 -16.32 30.89
N VAL A 13 -22.49 -15.72 31.19
CA VAL A 13 -22.86 -14.39 30.69
C VAL A 13 -21.91 -13.33 31.22
N LEU A 14 -21.54 -13.40 32.49
CA LEU A 14 -20.57 -12.48 33.09
C LEU A 14 -19.20 -12.59 32.41
N PHE A 15 -18.69 -13.80 32.19
CA PHE A 15 -17.43 -14.00 31.49
C PHE A 15 -17.49 -13.50 30.05
N ALA A 16 -18.57 -13.78 29.32
CA ALA A 16 -18.76 -13.29 27.96
C ALA A 16 -18.77 -11.76 27.91
N ALA A 17 -19.46 -11.10 28.86
CA ALA A 17 -19.50 -9.64 28.96
C ALA A 17 -18.11 -9.05 29.28
N LEU A 18 -17.35 -9.67 30.18
CA LEU A 18 -15.98 -9.25 30.51
C LEU A 18 -15.03 -9.39 29.32
N ILE A 19 -15.09 -10.53 28.62
CA ILE A 19 -14.29 -10.78 27.42
C ILE A 19 -14.64 -9.75 26.34
N TRP A 20 -15.92 -9.52 26.08
CA TRP A 20 -16.36 -8.54 25.08
C TRP A 20 -15.85 -7.14 25.41
N ARG A 21 -15.94 -6.72 26.68
CA ARG A 21 -15.43 -5.41 27.13
C ARG A 21 -13.92 -5.27 26.93
N GLU A 22 -13.14 -6.29 27.30
CA GLU A 22 -11.68 -6.24 27.12
C GLU A 22 -11.29 -6.27 25.63
N GLN A 23 -12.00 -7.05 24.81
CA GLN A 23 -11.80 -7.05 23.36
C GLN A 23 -12.11 -5.68 22.74
N ALA A 24 -13.21 -5.04 23.15
CA ALA A 24 -13.57 -3.70 22.68
C ALA A 24 -12.49 -2.66 23.07
N ARG A 25 -12.04 -2.66 24.32
CA ARG A 25 -10.96 -1.77 24.80
C ARG A 25 -9.64 -2.02 24.09
N HIS A 26 -9.29 -3.29 23.87
CA HIS A 26 -8.07 -3.65 23.16
C HIS A 26 -8.13 -3.17 21.71
N ARG A 27 -9.26 -3.38 21.02
CA ARG A 27 -9.48 -2.87 19.65
C ARG A 27 -9.32 -1.36 19.59
N GLU A 28 -9.94 -0.61 20.50
CA GLU A 28 -9.79 0.85 20.57
C GLU A 28 -8.34 1.28 20.80
N THR A 29 -7.62 0.56 21.66
CA THR A 29 -6.20 0.84 21.97
C THR A 29 -5.33 0.61 20.75
N VAL A 30 -5.46 -0.55 20.10
CA VAL A 30 -4.71 -0.89 18.88
C VAL A 30 -5.03 0.10 17.76
N ARG A 31 -6.31 0.43 17.57
CA ARG A 31 -6.76 1.43 16.59
C ARG A 31 -6.08 2.78 16.80
N ARG A 32 -6.10 3.29 18.04
CA ARG A 32 -5.45 4.58 18.40
C ARG A 32 -3.94 4.54 18.20
N GLN A 33 -3.28 3.46 18.64
CA GLN A 33 -1.83 3.30 18.50
C GLN A 33 -1.40 3.30 17.03
N ARG A 34 -2.11 2.55 16.16
CA ARG A 34 -1.84 2.54 14.72
C ARG A 34 -2.13 3.90 14.09
N ARG A 35 -3.21 4.57 14.49
CA ARG A 35 -3.52 5.94 14.01
C ARG A 35 -2.40 6.94 14.31
N ALA A 36 -1.83 6.86 15.52
CA ALA A 36 -0.77 7.75 15.97
C ALA A 36 0.55 7.62 15.19
N MET A 37 0.73 6.54 14.39
CA MET A 37 1.89 6.37 13.49
C MET A 37 2.09 7.59 12.58
N TRP A 38 1.00 8.24 12.16
CA TRP A 38 1.05 9.39 11.26
C TRP A 38 1.23 10.74 11.95
N ASP A 39 1.17 10.83 13.28
CA ASP A 39 1.12 12.11 14.01
C ASP A 39 2.27 13.05 13.63
N ARG A 40 3.48 12.50 13.44
CA ARG A 40 4.66 13.28 13.05
C ARG A 40 4.64 13.71 11.58
N CYS A 41 3.98 12.95 10.71
CA CYS A 41 3.91 13.22 9.29
C CYS A 41 2.81 14.21 8.93
N LEU A 42 1.77 14.35 9.76
CA LEU A 42 0.62 15.23 9.48
C LEU A 42 1.03 16.66 9.13
N THR A 43 2.06 17.19 9.80
CA THR A 43 2.58 18.55 9.58
C THR A 43 3.28 18.74 8.22
N MET A 44 3.65 17.66 7.55
CA MET A 44 4.32 17.69 6.24
C MET A 44 3.33 17.82 5.09
N PHE A 45 2.03 17.62 5.34
CA PHE A 45 1.00 17.61 4.31
C PHE A 45 0.06 18.81 4.47
N GLU A 46 -0.32 19.38 3.35
CA GLU A 46 -1.48 20.24 3.23
C GLU A 46 -2.75 19.37 3.16
N GLN A 47 -3.79 19.76 3.91
CA GLN A 47 -5.08 19.06 3.96
C GLN A 47 -4.96 17.54 4.24
N PRO A 48 -4.23 17.12 5.29
CA PRO A 48 -4.07 15.70 5.58
C PRO A 48 -5.39 15.08 6.01
N SER A 49 -5.64 13.86 5.55
CA SER A 49 -6.76 13.03 5.94
C SER A 49 -6.29 11.62 6.24
N ILE A 50 -6.72 11.08 7.38
CA ILE A 50 -6.43 9.70 7.78
C ILE A 50 -7.71 8.89 7.65
N ALA A 51 -7.67 7.86 6.83
CA ALA A 51 -8.72 6.84 6.74
C ALA A 51 -8.22 5.55 7.41
N GLN A 52 -9.02 4.98 8.30
CA GLN A 52 -8.69 3.75 9.01
C GLN A 52 -9.93 2.89 9.16
N ASP A 53 -9.84 1.64 8.73
CA ASP A 53 -10.87 0.62 8.95
C ASP A 53 -10.55 -0.19 10.20
N ASP A 54 -11.51 -0.30 11.11
CA ASP A 54 -11.38 -0.87 12.46
C ASP A 54 -9.98 -0.73 13.10
N ILE A 55 -9.24 -1.83 13.19
CA ILE A 55 -7.90 -1.91 13.77
C ILE A 55 -6.81 -1.90 12.72
N ASP A 56 -7.10 -1.84 11.42
CA ASP A 56 -6.09 -1.88 10.36
C ASP A 56 -5.14 -0.69 10.39
N PHE A 57 -4.04 -0.80 9.64
CA PHE A 57 -3.13 0.31 9.51
C PHE A 57 -3.80 1.46 8.74
N PRO A 58 -3.73 2.69 9.26
CA PRO A 58 -4.36 3.86 8.64
C PRO A 58 -3.67 4.25 7.32
N VAL A 59 -4.46 4.70 6.35
CA VAL A 59 -3.99 5.35 5.11
C VAL A 59 -3.97 6.87 5.31
N LEU A 60 -2.84 7.51 5.02
CA LEU A 60 -2.69 8.96 5.00
C LEU A 60 -2.81 9.47 3.57
N LYS A 61 -3.70 10.44 3.35
CA LYS A 61 -3.84 11.17 2.08
C LYS A 61 -3.67 12.65 2.33
N GLY A 62 -3.07 13.37 1.39
CA GLY A 62 -2.97 14.81 1.47
C GLY A 62 -2.29 15.40 0.24
N LEU A 63 -1.97 16.68 0.33
CA LEU A 63 -1.12 17.37 -0.63
C LEU A 63 0.28 17.51 -0.05
N TYR A 64 1.30 17.17 -0.82
CA TYR A 64 2.70 17.38 -0.49
C TYR A 64 3.35 18.07 -1.69
N ASP A 65 3.90 19.27 -1.48
CA ASP A 65 4.48 20.10 -2.55
C ASP A 65 3.49 20.31 -3.73
N GLY A 66 2.24 20.64 -3.41
CA GLY A 66 1.16 20.82 -4.39
C GLY A 66 0.69 19.54 -5.10
N ARG A 67 1.24 18.37 -4.78
CA ARG A 67 0.89 17.09 -5.40
C ARG A 67 0.05 16.24 -4.47
N ARG A 68 -0.96 15.58 -5.02
CA ARG A 68 -1.75 14.62 -4.23
C ARG A 68 -0.91 13.39 -3.96
N VAL A 69 -0.84 13.00 -2.70
CA VAL A 69 -0.05 11.86 -2.24
C VAL A 69 -0.91 10.96 -1.34
N THR A 70 -0.76 9.65 -1.51
CA THR A 70 -1.35 8.61 -0.64
C THR A 70 -0.22 7.76 -0.08
N LEU A 71 -0.19 7.62 1.26
CA LEU A 71 0.72 6.76 1.99
C LEU A 71 -0.07 5.64 2.67
N GLU A 72 0.27 4.39 2.36
CA GLU A 72 -0.46 3.20 2.79
C GLU A 72 0.50 2.15 3.36
N PRO A 73 0.39 1.82 4.66
CA PRO A 73 1.14 0.72 5.25
C PRO A 73 0.51 -0.62 4.84
N ILE A 74 1.33 -1.54 4.32
CA ILE A 74 0.92 -2.87 3.89
C ILE A 74 1.60 -3.89 4.79
N ALA A 75 0.81 -4.58 5.61
CA ALA A 75 1.31 -5.66 6.45
C ALA A 75 1.54 -6.90 5.58
N ASP A 76 2.79 -7.36 5.51
CA ASP A 76 3.15 -8.60 4.83
C ASP A 76 3.08 -9.77 5.79
N HIS A 77 1.99 -10.52 5.68
CA HIS A 77 1.75 -11.74 6.45
C HIS A 77 2.39 -12.95 5.73
N VAL A 78 3.70 -12.95 5.55
CA VAL A 78 4.39 -14.20 5.17
C VAL A 78 4.25 -15.18 6.32
N GLY A 79 3.87 -16.43 6.02
CA GLY A 79 3.74 -17.49 7.00
C GLY A 79 5.00 -17.66 7.87
N TYR A 80 4.83 -18.35 9.01
CA TYR A 80 5.69 -18.51 10.21
C TYR A 80 7.25 -18.59 10.09
N ARG A 81 7.86 -18.47 8.92
CA ARG A 81 9.32 -18.53 8.68
C ARG A 81 10.00 -17.18 8.47
N LYS A 82 9.29 -16.05 8.53
CA LYS A 82 9.88 -14.69 8.49
C LYS A 82 9.23 -13.76 9.51
N LEU A 83 10.00 -12.79 9.99
CA LEU A 83 9.46 -11.67 10.78
C LEU A 83 8.46 -10.90 9.91
N PRO A 84 7.27 -10.54 10.43
CA PRO A 84 6.32 -9.70 9.73
C PRO A 84 6.99 -8.39 9.31
N GLN A 85 6.78 -7.98 8.06
CA GLN A 85 7.30 -6.73 7.51
C GLN A 85 6.13 -5.76 7.30
N LEU A 86 6.36 -4.49 7.62
CA LEU A 86 5.43 -3.41 7.31
C LEU A 86 6.02 -2.61 6.15
N TRP A 87 5.45 -2.81 4.96
CA TRP A 87 5.84 -2.07 3.77
C TRP A 87 5.09 -0.74 3.73
N LEU A 88 5.70 0.28 3.12
CA LEU A 88 5.04 1.55 2.86
C LEU A 88 4.87 1.74 1.36
N ARG A 89 3.62 1.82 0.90
CA ARG A 89 3.28 2.23 -0.46
C ARG A 89 3.08 3.75 -0.48
N ALA A 90 3.86 4.44 -1.30
CA ALA A 90 3.70 5.86 -1.57
C ALA A 90 3.22 6.06 -3.01
N THR A 91 2.06 6.68 -3.18
CA THR A 91 1.48 7.01 -4.49
C THR A 91 1.46 8.52 -4.64
N VAL A 92 2.16 9.03 -5.65
CA VAL A 92 2.19 10.46 -6.00
C VAL A 92 1.45 10.66 -7.30
N PHE A 93 0.42 11.51 -7.28
CA PHE A 93 -0.33 11.88 -8.48
C PHE A 93 0.26 13.18 -9.03
N ALA A 94 0.92 13.09 -10.17
CA ALA A 94 1.46 14.22 -10.90
C ALA A 94 1.21 14.05 -12.40
N ARG A 95 1.09 15.17 -13.11
CA ARG A 95 1.23 15.14 -14.57
C ARG A 95 2.70 14.92 -14.88
N LEU A 96 3.01 13.86 -15.60
CA LEU A 96 4.35 13.66 -16.12
C LEU A 96 4.55 14.58 -17.33
N PRO A 97 5.73 15.19 -17.50
CA PRO A 97 6.05 16.04 -18.65
C PRO A 97 6.34 15.19 -19.90
N VAL A 98 5.55 14.15 -20.12
CA VAL A 98 5.71 13.19 -21.22
C VAL A 98 4.39 13.06 -21.97
N GLN A 99 4.47 13.03 -23.30
CA GLN A 99 3.30 12.97 -24.18
C GLN A 99 3.09 11.58 -24.80
N GLY A 100 4.06 10.69 -24.67
CA GLY A 100 4.02 9.32 -25.17
C GLY A 100 3.97 8.31 -24.03
N THR A 101 3.61 7.08 -24.40
CA THR A 101 3.61 5.91 -23.53
C THR A 101 4.88 5.11 -23.81
N PHE A 102 5.57 4.69 -22.76
CA PHE A 102 6.65 3.72 -22.88
C PHE A 102 6.53 2.67 -21.78
N ASP A 103 7.05 1.49 -22.03
CA ASP A 103 7.15 0.42 -21.05
C ASP A 103 8.56 -0.19 -21.14
N TYR A 104 9.11 -0.51 -19.97
CA TYR A 104 10.46 -1.04 -19.81
C TYR A 104 10.38 -2.31 -18.97
N LEU A 105 10.79 -3.42 -19.56
CA LEU A 105 10.77 -4.72 -18.91
C LEU A 105 12.19 -5.29 -18.83
N ALA A 106 12.76 -5.28 -17.63
CA ALA A 106 14.05 -5.91 -17.37
C ALA A 106 13.88 -7.42 -17.18
N ARG A 107 14.73 -8.23 -17.86
CA ARG A 107 14.71 -9.69 -17.78
C ARG A 107 13.32 -10.28 -18.13
N PRO A 108 12.87 -10.12 -19.38
CA PRO A 108 11.62 -10.70 -19.83
C PRO A 108 11.74 -12.24 -19.87
N GLU A 109 10.90 -12.93 -19.12
CA GLU A 109 10.81 -14.39 -19.12
C GLU A 109 9.50 -14.86 -19.80
N ASN A 110 8.77 -13.94 -20.44
CA ASN A 110 7.52 -14.17 -21.16
C ASN A 110 6.39 -14.72 -20.27
N ILE A 111 6.46 -14.40 -18.98
CA ILE A 111 5.43 -14.70 -17.96
C ILE A 111 4.79 -13.41 -17.41
N GLU A 112 5.18 -12.26 -17.93
CA GLU A 112 4.78 -10.94 -17.44
C GLU A 112 3.44 -10.49 -18.03
N PHE A 113 2.38 -11.27 -17.77
CA PHE A 113 1.01 -10.97 -18.24
C PHE A 113 0.47 -9.61 -17.77
N TYR A 114 1.09 -9.02 -16.74
CA TYR A 114 0.75 -7.71 -16.20
C TYR A 114 1.43 -6.56 -16.95
N SER A 115 2.45 -6.82 -17.78
CA SER A 115 3.19 -5.79 -18.51
C SER A 115 2.48 -5.45 -19.82
N SER A 116 2.38 -4.16 -20.10
CA SER A 116 1.82 -3.64 -21.36
C SER A 116 2.84 -3.62 -22.49
N VAL A 117 4.12 -3.92 -22.21
CA VAL A 117 5.24 -3.77 -23.14
C VAL A 117 4.99 -4.47 -24.47
N TRP A 118 4.33 -5.63 -24.44
CA TRP A 118 4.06 -6.43 -25.63
C TRP A 118 3.07 -5.78 -26.60
N SER A 119 2.21 -4.88 -26.11
CA SER A 119 1.20 -4.15 -26.88
C SER A 119 1.73 -2.90 -27.59
N LEU A 120 2.91 -2.39 -27.21
CA LEU A 120 3.46 -1.14 -27.73
C LEU A 120 4.19 -1.37 -29.07
N PRO A 121 3.84 -0.71 -30.19
CA PRO A 121 4.30 -1.08 -31.52
C PRO A 121 5.78 -0.84 -31.80
N VAL A 122 6.41 0.15 -31.14
CA VAL A 122 7.78 0.57 -31.46
C VAL A 122 8.76 -0.02 -30.44
N ASN A 123 9.78 -0.74 -30.92
CA ASN A 123 10.93 -1.14 -30.12
C ASN A 123 11.96 -0.02 -30.10
N VAL A 124 12.52 0.24 -28.91
CA VAL A 124 13.58 1.23 -28.73
C VAL A 124 14.86 0.54 -28.28
N THR A 125 15.99 0.98 -28.84
CA THR A 125 17.30 0.53 -28.42
C THR A 125 17.54 0.92 -26.96
N VAL A 126 17.83 -0.08 -26.13
CA VAL A 126 18.17 0.12 -24.73
C VAL A 126 19.53 0.83 -24.64
N PRO A 127 19.66 1.91 -23.84
CA PRO A 127 20.94 2.58 -23.65
C PRO A 127 22.04 1.61 -23.18
N PRO A 128 23.31 1.78 -23.60
CA PRO A 128 24.40 0.90 -23.19
C PRO A 128 24.65 0.84 -21.68
N SER A 129 24.26 1.89 -20.94
CA SER A 129 24.39 1.94 -19.48
C SER A 129 23.29 1.20 -18.73
N TRP A 130 22.25 0.72 -19.42
CA TRP A 130 21.12 0.01 -18.83
C TRP A 130 21.31 -1.51 -18.90
N PRO A 131 20.50 -2.32 -18.19
CA PRO A 131 20.48 -3.77 -18.37
C PRO A 131 20.16 -4.17 -19.81
N GLN A 132 21.14 -4.80 -20.50
CA GLN A 132 21.02 -5.10 -21.94
C GLN A 132 20.02 -6.22 -22.26
N HIS A 133 19.62 -7.02 -21.27
CA HIS A 133 18.55 -8.02 -21.40
C HIS A 133 17.16 -7.42 -21.11
N ALA A 134 16.99 -6.12 -21.33
CA ALA A 134 15.71 -5.46 -21.15
C ALA A 134 15.01 -5.23 -22.50
N ILE A 135 13.70 -5.11 -22.44
CA ILE A 135 12.87 -4.65 -23.54
C ILE A 135 12.40 -3.24 -23.20
N LEU A 136 12.53 -2.33 -24.17
CA LEU A 136 12.02 -0.98 -24.08
C LEU A 136 11.15 -0.72 -25.31
N ARG A 137 9.86 -0.43 -25.08
CA ARG A 137 8.90 -0.19 -26.16
C ARG A 137 8.09 1.09 -25.91
N THR A 138 7.62 1.71 -26.97
CA THR A 138 6.85 2.95 -26.94
C THR A 138 5.70 2.94 -27.94
N ASP A 139 4.71 3.81 -27.75
CA ASP A 139 3.60 4.01 -28.67
C ASP A 139 4.03 4.72 -29.95
N THR A 140 4.94 5.69 -29.86
CA THR A 140 5.48 6.43 -31.03
C THR A 140 6.88 6.95 -30.73
N ALA A 141 7.82 6.77 -31.65
CA ALA A 141 9.20 7.23 -31.48
C ALA A 141 9.30 8.75 -31.24
N GLU A 142 8.44 9.55 -31.88
CA GLU A 142 8.44 11.02 -31.80
C GLU A 142 8.06 11.56 -30.41
N ARG A 143 7.23 10.83 -29.66
CA ARG A 143 6.70 11.25 -28.35
C ARG A 143 7.39 10.55 -27.17
N MET A 144 8.46 9.81 -27.46
CA MET A 144 9.20 9.07 -26.47
C MET A 144 9.88 10.03 -25.46
N PRO A 145 9.77 9.77 -24.15
CA PRO A 145 10.50 10.55 -23.17
C PRO A 145 12.01 10.46 -23.38
N PRO A 146 12.76 11.54 -23.10
CA PRO A 146 14.20 11.49 -23.22
C PRO A 146 14.78 10.48 -22.21
N LEU A 147 15.73 9.66 -22.67
CA LEU A 147 16.29 8.55 -21.89
C LEU A 147 17.29 8.99 -20.80
N ASN A 148 17.54 10.29 -20.68
CA ASN A 148 18.50 10.89 -19.76
C ASN A 148 17.84 11.70 -18.63
N VAL A 149 16.55 11.53 -18.36
CA VAL A 149 15.89 12.18 -17.21
C VAL A 149 16.30 11.45 -15.94
N VAL A 150 17.22 12.08 -15.20
CA VAL A 150 17.58 11.74 -13.80
C VAL A 150 16.85 12.71 -12.88
#